data_AF-A0A959LSC7-F1
#
_entry.id   AF-A0A959LSC7-F1
#
_cell.length_a   1.000
_cell.length_b   1.000
_cell.length_c   1.000
_cell.angle_alpha   90.00
_cell.angle_beta   90.00
_cell.angle_gamma   90.00
#
_symmetry.space_group_name_H-M   'P 1'
#
loop_
_entity.id
_entity.type
_entity.pdbx_description
1 polymer ?
#
loop_
_entity_poly.entity_id
_entity_poly.type
_entity_poly.pdbx_seq_one_letter_code
_entity_poly.pdbx_strand_id
1 'polypeptide(L)'
;MIWRTFSGKSIDTPIKKAVENTIVKETKAGYKLKVCIGTDSQVYGKETEFATVIVFLREKHGGFMFIQNDKTKTKYSIKERMLVEVAKSIEIAYELCDLFTKYDVDMEVHADINTNPQFKSNEALREAMGYILGMGFAFKAKPEAFASSSCANKCVN
;
A
#
# COMPACT_ATOMS: atom_id res chain seq x y z
N MET A 1 -3.73 15.25 0.45
CA MET A 1 -3.53 14.22 -0.61
C MET A 1 -4.89 13.89 -1.21
N ILE A 2 -5.02 13.84 -2.54
CA ILE A 2 -6.28 13.50 -3.21
C ILE A 2 -6.26 12.01 -3.51
N TRP A 3 -7.21 11.28 -2.93
CA TRP A 3 -7.43 9.86 -3.21
C TRP A 3 -8.47 9.68 -4.31
N ARG A 4 -8.37 8.59 -5.06
CA ARG A 4 -9.36 8.22 -6.09
C ARG A 4 -9.62 6.71 -6.10
N THR A 5 -10.78 6.31 -6.61
CA THR A 5 -11.06 4.90 -6.92
C THR A 5 -10.34 4.45 -8.18
N PHE A 6 -10.30 3.15 -8.44
CA PHE A 6 -9.77 2.61 -9.71
C PHE A 6 -10.49 3.14 -10.95
N SER A 7 -11.79 3.45 -10.85
CA SER A 7 -12.57 4.09 -11.93
C SER A 7 -12.26 5.59 -12.12
N GLY A 8 -11.36 6.17 -11.32
CA GLY A 8 -10.97 7.58 -11.40
C GLY A 8 -11.85 8.55 -10.61
N LYS A 9 -12.82 8.06 -9.82
CA LYS A 9 -13.66 8.93 -8.99
C LYS A 9 -12.88 9.43 -7.78
N SER A 10 -12.82 10.75 -7.59
CA SER A 10 -12.21 11.38 -6.42
C SER A 10 -12.90 10.98 -5.11
N ILE A 11 -12.11 10.90 -4.04
CA ILE A 11 -12.55 10.65 -2.67
C ILE A 11 -12.31 11.95 -1.89
N ASP A 12 -13.38 12.73 -1.74
CA ASP A 12 -13.32 14.09 -1.16
C ASP A 12 -13.34 14.10 0.37
N THR A 13 -13.48 12.94 1.00
CA THR A 13 -13.45 12.75 2.45
C THR A 13 -12.06 12.31 2.91
N PRO A 14 -11.66 12.60 4.17
CA PRO A 14 -10.42 12.06 4.74
C PRO A 14 -10.34 10.55 4.53
N ILE A 15 -9.16 10.05 4.14
CA ILE A 15 -9.00 8.65 3.72
C ILE A 15 -9.44 7.68 4.82
N LYS A 16 -9.10 7.98 6.08
CA LYS A 16 -9.56 7.23 7.24
C LYS A 16 -11.08 7.07 7.29
N LYS A 17 -11.82 8.16 7.09
CA LYS A 17 -13.30 8.13 7.05
C LYS A 17 -13.82 7.36 5.84
N ALA A 18 -13.19 7.50 4.68
CA ALA A 18 -13.57 6.77 3.48
C ALA A 18 -13.38 5.25 3.65
N VAL A 19 -12.27 4.84 4.26
CA VAL A 19 -11.95 3.45 4.60
C VAL A 19 -12.95 2.90 5.63
N GLU A 20 -13.23 3.62 6.72
CA GLU A 20 -14.22 3.21 7.72
C GLU A 20 -15.61 3.00 7.09
N ASN A 21 -16.09 3.97 6.31
CA ASN A 21 -17.37 3.86 5.61
C ASN A 21 -17.41 2.65 4.67
N THR A 22 -16.28 2.36 4.01
CA THR A 22 -16.15 1.23 3.10
C THR A 22 -16.23 -0.09 3.86
N ILE A 23 -15.47 -0.24 4.95
CA ILE A 23 -15.51 -1.44 5.80
C ILE A 23 -16.95 -1.67 6.28
N VAL A 24 -17.57 -0.66 6.88
CA VAL A 24 -18.95 -0.77 7.40
C VAL A 24 -19.94 -1.18 6.30
N LYS A 25 -19.83 -0.57 5.10
CA LYS A 25 -20.72 -0.89 3.98
C LYS A 25 -20.56 -2.34 3.53
N GLU A 26 -19.33 -2.80 3.35
CA GLU A 26 -19.03 -4.13 2.83
C GLU A 26 -19.33 -5.23 3.86
N THR A 27 -19.04 -5.00 5.14
CA THR A 27 -19.43 -5.89 6.23
C THR A 27 -20.96 -6.03 6.33
N LYS A 28 -21.71 -4.92 6.18
CA LYS A 28 -23.18 -4.96 6.13
C LYS A 28 -23.73 -5.73 4.92
N ALA A 29 -22.98 -5.75 3.83
CA ALA A 29 -23.30 -6.55 2.64
C ALA A 29 -22.90 -8.04 2.81
N GLY A 30 -22.33 -8.43 3.96
CA GLY A 30 -21.95 -9.82 4.27
C GLY A 30 -20.57 -10.22 3.76
N TYR A 31 -19.74 -9.27 3.32
CA TYR A 31 -18.38 -9.58 2.87
C TYR A 31 -17.38 -9.52 4.02
N LYS A 32 -16.57 -10.58 4.13
CA LYS A 32 -15.32 -10.54 4.92
C LYS A 32 -14.24 -9.86 4.08
N LEU A 33 -13.61 -8.84 4.65
CA LEU A 33 -12.58 -8.06 3.98
C LEU A 33 -11.18 -8.43 4.49
N LYS A 34 -10.22 -8.33 3.57
CA LYS A 34 -8.79 -8.21 3.86
C LYS A 34 -8.26 -6.98 3.15
N VAL A 35 -7.44 -6.17 3.82
CA VAL A 35 -6.85 -4.96 3.25
C VAL A 35 -5.36 -5.18 2.97
N CYS A 36 -4.91 -4.78 1.79
CA CYS A 36 -3.50 -4.83 1.40
C CYS A 36 -3.06 -3.43 0.97
N ILE A 37 -2.01 -2.90 1.58
CA ILE A 37 -1.48 -1.56 1.30
C ILE A 37 -0.12 -1.69 0.65
N GLY A 38 0.13 -0.95 -0.43
CA GLY A 38 1.42 -0.95 -1.09
C GLY A 38 1.68 0.31 -1.90
N THR A 39 2.95 0.64 -2.07
CA THR A 39 3.41 1.76 -2.89
C THR A 39 4.40 1.25 -3.92
N ASP A 40 4.36 1.85 -5.11
CA ASP A 40 5.36 1.68 -6.16
C ASP A 40 5.78 3.05 -6.71
N SER A 41 6.92 3.11 -7.39
CA SER A 41 7.44 4.35 -7.96
C SER A 41 8.00 4.19 -9.37
N GLN A 42 7.96 5.27 -10.16
CA GLN A 42 8.60 5.33 -11.47
C GLN A 42 9.29 6.68 -11.66
N VAL A 43 10.36 6.69 -12.47
CA VAL A 43 11.16 7.90 -12.75
C VAL A 43 10.90 8.34 -14.18
N TYR A 44 10.42 9.58 -14.31
CA TYR A 44 10.14 10.24 -15.58
C TYR A 44 11.01 11.48 -15.72
N GLY A 45 12.11 11.34 -16.45
CA GLY A 45 13.07 12.41 -16.67
C GLY A 45 13.71 12.89 -15.36
N LYS A 46 13.22 14.03 -14.84
CA LYS A 46 13.71 14.63 -13.58
C LYS A 46 12.74 14.44 -12.41
N GLU A 47 11.60 13.79 -12.63
CA GLU A 47 10.57 13.59 -11.63
C GLU A 47 10.49 12.12 -11.25
N THR A 48 10.20 11.85 -9.98
CA THR A 48 9.80 10.54 -9.49
C THR A 48 8.33 10.61 -9.11
N GLU A 49 7.51 9.75 -9.69
CA GLU A 49 6.10 9.56 -9.32
C GLU A 49 5.99 8.35 -8.41
N PHE A 50 5.21 8.47 -7.35
CA PHE A 50 4.82 7.38 -6.46
C PHE A 50 3.32 7.15 -6.57
N ALA A 51 2.90 5.90 -6.56
CA ALA A 51 1.50 5.52 -6.41
C ALA A 51 1.35 4.65 -5.17
N THR A 52 0.51 5.08 -4.22
CA THR A 52 0.11 4.29 -3.05
C THR A 52 -1.30 3.78 -3.27
N VAL A 53 -1.52 2.49 -2.99
CA VAL A 53 -2.82 1.85 -3.10
C VAL A 53 -3.26 1.21 -1.80
N ILE A 54 -4.56 1.29 -1.53
CA ILE A 54 -5.25 0.54 -0.48
C ILE A 54 -6.20 -0.41 -1.21
N VAL A 55 -5.86 -1.69 -1.24
CA VAL A 55 -6.66 -2.73 -1.89
C VAL A 55 -7.56 -3.40 -0.86
N PHE A 56 -8.85 -3.50 -1.17
CA PHE A 56 -9.84 -4.23 -0.41
C PHE A 56 -10.16 -5.52 -1.15
N LEU A 57 -9.79 -6.65 -0.56
CA LEU A 57 -10.17 -7.97 -1.05
C LEU A 57 -11.43 -8.43 -0.32
N ARG A 58 -12.45 -8.80 -1.08
CA ARG A 58 -13.61 -9.53 -0.59
C ARG A 58 -13.31 -11.00 -0.72
N GLU A 59 -13.39 -11.76 0.37
CA GLU A 59 -13.10 -13.19 0.33
C GLU A 59 -13.96 -13.88 -0.75
N LYS A 60 -13.30 -14.46 -1.77
CA LYS A 60 -13.91 -15.14 -2.95
C LYS A 60 -14.75 -14.25 -3.88
N HIS A 61 -14.74 -12.93 -3.73
CA HIS A 61 -15.59 -12.00 -4.53
C HIS A 61 -14.79 -10.87 -5.19
N GLY A 62 -13.49 -11.10 -5.44
CA GLY A 62 -12.60 -10.11 -6.06
C GLY A 62 -12.25 -8.97 -5.11
N GLY A 63 -11.95 -7.79 -5.65
CA GLY A 63 -11.53 -6.66 -4.85
C GLY A 63 -11.61 -5.33 -5.60
N PHE A 64 -11.37 -4.26 -4.86
CA PHE A 64 -11.35 -2.90 -5.37
C PHE A 64 -10.27 -2.11 -4.62
N MET A 65 -9.95 -0.89 -5.07
CA MET A 65 -8.86 -0.14 -4.46
C MET A 65 -9.05 1.37 -4.48
N PHE A 66 -8.41 2.02 -3.51
CA PHE A 66 -8.14 3.44 -3.49
C PHE A 66 -6.69 3.70 -3.90
N ILE A 67 -6.47 4.79 -4.61
CA ILE A 67 -5.20 5.14 -5.22
C ILE A 67 -4.88 6.59 -4.88
N GLN A 68 -3.61 6.85 -4.56
CA GLN A 68 -3.07 8.18 -4.39
C GLN A 68 -1.76 8.27 -5.16
N ASN A 69 -1.61 9.33 -5.95
CA ASN A 69 -0.39 9.62 -6.70
C ASN A 69 0.31 10.83 -6.09
N ASP A 70 1.64 10.78 -6.00
CA ASP A 70 2.51 11.86 -5.51
C ASP A 70 3.69 12.06 -6.46
N LYS A 71 4.14 13.30 -6.67
CA LYS A 71 5.27 13.62 -7.56
C LYS A 71 6.31 14.44 -6.83
N THR A 72 7.57 14.11 -7.07
CA THR A 72 8.70 14.85 -6.50
C THR A 72 9.85 14.98 -7.49
N LYS A 73 10.59 16.09 -7.38
CA LYS A 73 11.82 16.34 -8.15
C LYS A 73 13.07 15.83 -7.42
N THR A 74 12.88 15.22 -6.25
CA THR A 74 13.96 14.60 -5.49
C THR A 74 14.55 13.45 -6.30
N LYS A 75 15.87 13.45 -6.45
CA LYS A 75 16.60 12.35 -7.07
C LYS A 75 16.89 11.31 -6.00
N TYR A 76 16.43 10.10 -6.26
CA TYR A 76 16.67 8.95 -5.39
C TYR A 76 17.52 7.93 -6.15
N SER A 77 18.43 7.28 -5.45
CA SER A 77 18.95 5.99 -5.85
C SER A 77 17.84 4.92 -5.81
N ILE A 78 18.07 3.78 -6.46
CA ILE A 78 17.13 2.65 -6.43
C ILE A 78 16.82 2.22 -4.99
N LYS A 79 17.85 2.18 -4.13
CA LYS A 79 17.72 1.79 -2.72
C LYS A 79 16.83 2.77 -1.94
N GLU A 80 17.04 4.08 -2.14
CA GLU A 80 16.23 5.10 -1.48
C GLU A 80 14.78 5.06 -1.95
N ARG A 81 14.51 4.83 -3.24
CA ARG A 81 13.14 4.69 -3.75
C ARG A 81 12.38 3.55 -3.08
N MET A 82 13.00 2.38 -3.00
CA MET A 82 12.42 1.21 -2.32
C MET A 82 12.09 1.51 -0.85
N LEU A 83 12.97 2.24 -0.15
CA LEU A 83 12.72 2.64 1.23
C LEU A 83 11.57 3.65 1.34
N VAL A 84 11.48 4.61 0.42
CA VAL A 84 10.38 5.58 0.38
C VAL A 84 9.04 4.90 0.06
N GLU A 85 9.02 3.91 -0.84
CA GLU A 85 7.83 3.10 -1.12
C GLU A 85 7.32 2.38 0.13
N VAL A 86 8.22 1.69 0.83
CA VAL A 86 7.88 1.00 2.08
C VAL A 86 7.41 1.99 3.14
N ALA A 87 8.11 3.11 3.33
CA ALA A 87 7.75 4.14 4.29
C ALA A 87 6.35 4.72 4.04
N LYS A 88 6.03 5.07 2.78
CA LYS A 88 4.71 5.56 2.38
C LYS A 88 3.60 4.53 2.64
N SER A 89 3.88 3.24 2.42
CA SER A 89 2.91 2.18 2.72
C SER A 89 2.64 2.05 4.23
N ILE A 90 3.69 2.14 5.05
CA ILE A 90 3.59 2.07 6.52
C ILE A 90 2.83 3.27 7.07
N GLU A 91 3.06 4.47 6.55
CA GLU A 91 2.38 5.68 6.98
C GLU A 91 0.86 5.52 6.90
N ILE A 92 0.37 5.02 5.76
CA ILE A 92 -1.06 4.74 5.56
C ILE A 92 -1.55 3.60 6.45
N ALA A 93 -0.77 2.53 6.59
CA ALA A 93 -1.11 1.42 7.47
C ALA A 93 -1.27 1.88 8.93
N TYR A 94 -0.40 2.76 9.40
CA TYR A 94 -0.44 3.33 10.75
C TYR A 94 -1.63 4.27 10.94
N GLU A 95 -1.94 5.14 9.96
CA GLU A 95 -3.11 6.03 10.01
C GLU A 95 -4.43 5.25 10.19
N LEU A 96 -4.51 4.05 9.61
CA LEU A 96 -5.71 3.23 9.52
C LEU A 96 -5.75 2.06 10.52
N CYS A 97 -4.70 1.83 11.31
CA CYS A 97 -4.56 0.59 12.09
C CYS A 97 -5.68 0.38 13.11
N ASP A 98 -6.11 1.46 13.76
CA ASP A 98 -7.17 1.47 14.76
C ASP A 98 -8.51 1.04 14.17
N LEU A 99 -8.78 1.39 12.90
CA LEU A 99 -9.97 0.92 12.19
C LEU A 99 -9.90 -0.59 11.95
N PHE A 100 -8.76 -1.10 11.50
CA PHE A 100 -8.62 -2.52 11.21
C PHE A 100 -8.75 -3.36 12.48
N THR A 101 -8.20 -2.90 13.61
CA THR A 101 -8.42 -3.53 14.92
C THR A 101 -9.88 -3.43 15.37
N LYS A 102 -10.50 -2.24 15.25
CA LYS A 102 -11.89 -2.01 15.68
C LYS A 102 -12.89 -2.89 14.93
N TYR A 103 -12.66 -3.16 13.64
CA TYR A 103 -13.56 -3.90 12.76
C TYR A 103 -13.12 -5.33 12.48
N ASP A 104 -12.07 -5.83 13.13
CA ASP A 104 -11.50 -7.17 12.94
C ASP A 104 -11.20 -7.47 11.45
N VAL A 105 -10.52 -6.53 10.80
CA VAL A 105 -10.13 -6.63 9.38
C VAL A 105 -8.63 -6.93 9.29
N ASP A 106 -8.28 -8.04 8.66
CA ASP A 106 -6.89 -8.40 8.38
C ASP A 106 -6.23 -7.35 7.48
N MET A 107 -5.01 -6.93 7.83
CA MET A 107 -4.24 -5.97 7.05
C MET A 107 -2.82 -6.45 6.77
N GLU A 108 -2.38 -6.28 5.53
CA GLU A 108 -1.01 -6.58 5.08
C GLU A 108 -0.35 -5.37 4.41
N VAL A 109 0.92 -5.14 4.72
CA VAL A 109 1.78 -4.22 3.96
C VAL A 109 2.54 -5.02 2.90
N HIS A 110 2.39 -4.61 1.65
CA HIS A 110 2.99 -5.24 0.48
C HIS A 110 4.13 -4.37 -0.02
N ALA A 111 5.35 -4.89 0.01
CA ALA A 111 6.52 -4.22 -0.55
C ALA A 111 6.95 -4.91 -1.85
N ASP A 112 7.18 -4.12 -2.90
CA ASP A 112 7.75 -4.64 -4.15
C ASP A 112 9.26 -4.86 -4.01
N ILE A 113 9.62 -5.91 -3.27
CA ILE A 113 11.02 -6.25 -3.04
C ILE A 113 11.21 -7.74 -3.24
N ASN A 114 12.30 -8.09 -3.93
CA ASN A 114 12.72 -9.47 -4.13
C ASN A 114 13.48 -9.95 -2.89
N THR A 115 13.03 -11.05 -2.29
CA THR A 115 13.59 -11.62 -1.06
C THR A 115 14.88 -12.41 -1.29
N ASN A 116 15.30 -12.62 -2.53
CA ASN A 116 16.53 -13.34 -2.83
C ASN A 116 17.77 -12.56 -2.30
N PRO A 117 18.61 -13.20 -1.45
CA PRO A 117 19.77 -12.56 -0.81
C PRO A 117 20.85 -12.05 -1.77
N GLN A 118 20.80 -12.43 -3.05
CA GLN A 118 21.72 -11.93 -4.08
C GLN A 118 21.39 -10.51 -4.56
N PHE A 119 20.21 -9.95 -4.21
CA PHE A 119 19.84 -8.60 -4.61
C PHE A 119 20.31 -7.55 -3.59
N LYS A 120 20.93 -6.47 -4.10
CA LYS A 120 21.48 -5.34 -3.31
C LYS A 120 20.48 -4.63 -2.39
N SER A 121 19.19 -4.88 -2.54
CA SER A 121 18.11 -4.35 -1.70
C SER A 121 17.93 -5.09 -0.36
N ASN A 122 18.62 -6.21 -0.13
CA ASN A 122 18.37 -7.09 1.03
C ASN A 122 18.69 -6.47 2.41
N GLU A 123 19.77 -5.69 2.56
CA GLU A 123 20.18 -5.17 3.89
C GLU A 123 19.22 -4.11 4.45
N ALA A 124 18.89 -3.07 3.69
CA ALA A 124 17.97 -2.03 4.16
C ALA A 124 16.53 -2.52 4.25
N LEU A 125 16.20 -3.57 3.48
CA LEU A 125 14.95 -4.31 3.63
C LEU A 125 14.89 -5.03 4.98
N ARG A 126 15.99 -5.65 5.45
CA ARG A 126 16.00 -6.35 6.74
C ARG A 126 15.70 -5.42 7.91
N GLU A 127 16.23 -4.20 7.86
CA GLU A 127 15.95 -3.17 8.86
C GLU A 127 14.50 -2.70 8.80
N ALA A 128 13.98 -2.41 7.61
CA ALA A 128 12.58 -2.00 7.42
C ALA A 128 11.59 -3.11 7.83
N MET A 129 11.85 -4.37 7.45
CA MET A 129 11.04 -5.53 7.85
C MET A 129 11.07 -5.76 9.35
N GLY A 130 12.24 -5.63 9.99
CA GLY A 130 12.37 -5.74 11.44
C GLY A 130 11.52 -4.71 12.18
N TYR A 131 11.48 -3.48 11.67
CA TYR A 131 10.62 -2.41 12.20
C TYR A 131 9.13 -2.72 12.03
N ILE A 132 8.71 -3.15 10.83
CA ILE A 132 7.29 -3.45 10.52
C ILE A 132 6.77 -4.64 11.35
N LEU A 133 7.56 -5.71 11.46
CA LEU A 133 7.21 -6.87 12.28
C LEU A 133 7.15 -6.49 13.77
N GLY A 134 8.02 -5.60 14.24
CA GLY A 134 7.98 -5.06 15.59
C GLY A 134 6.71 -4.26 15.92
N MET A 135 6.04 -3.72 14.91
CA MET A 135 4.74 -3.03 15.05
C MET A 135 3.53 -3.97 14.98
N GLY A 136 3.74 -5.27 14.72
CA GLY A 136 2.67 -6.26 14.63
C GLY A 136 1.93 -6.30 13.29
N PHE A 137 2.42 -5.61 12.27
CA PHE A 137 1.82 -5.68 10.93
C PHE A 137 2.33 -6.88 10.13
N ALA A 138 1.40 -7.56 9.45
CA ALA A 138 1.77 -8.61 8.51
C ALA A 138 2.43 -7.99 7.27
N PHE A 139 3.62 -8.46 6.93
CA PHE A 139 4.39 -7.96 5.80
C PHE A 139 4.52 -9.03 4.71
N LYS A 140 4.30 -8.64 3.45
CA LYS A 140 4.46 -9.49 2.28
C LYS A 140 5.43 -8.85 1.28
N ALA A 141 6.32 -9.67 0.75
CA ALA A 141 7.24 -9.33 -0.33
C ALA A 141 6.85 -10.10 -1.61
N LYS A 142 7.57 -9.92 -2.72
CA LYS A 142 7.31 -10.72 -3.93
C LYS A 142 7.56 -12.22 -3.67
N PRO A 143 6.75 -13.13 -4.24
CA PRO A 143 5.66 -12.90 -5.20
C PRO A 143 4.29 -12.53 -4.59
N GLU A 144 4.12 -12.54 -3.27
CA GLU A 144 2.84 -12.35 -2.58
C GLU A 144 2.41 -10.87 -2.48
N ALA A 145 3.34 -9.94 -2.69
CA ALA A 145 3.14 -8.49 -2.58
C ALA A 145 2.40 -7.86 -3.79
N PHE A 146 1.20 -8.32 -4.13
CA PHE A 146 0.49 -7.84 -5.33
C PHE A 146 0.03 -6.36 -5.28
N ALA A 147 -0.25 -5.80 -4.08
CA ALA A 147 -0.70 -4.41 -3.97
C ALA A 147 0.36 -3.41 -4.45
N SER A 148 1.63 -3.60 -4.10
CA SER A 148 2.73 -2.80 -4.68
C SER A 148 3.07 -3.26 -6.10
N SER A 149 3.36 -4.55 -6.28
CA SER A 149 3.97 -5.07 -7.52
C SER A 149 3.04 -5.15 -8.73
N SER A 150 1.73 -5.09 -8.53
CA SER A 150 0.74 -5.16 -9.61
C SER A 150 -0.24 -3.98 -9.60
N CYS A 151 -0.82 -3.65 -8.45
CA CYS A 151 -1.82 -2.58 -8.37
C CYS A 151 -1.18 -1.19 -8.45
N ALA A 152 -0.21 -0.89 -7.58
CA ALA A 152 0.49 0.39 -7.60
C ALA A 152 1.29 0.59 -8.89
N ASN A 153 2.01 -0.44 -9.36
CA ASN A 153 2.76 -0.38 -10.64
C ASN A 153 1.88 -0.03 -11.86
N LYS A 154 0.60 -0.43 -11.87
CA LYS A 154 -0.35 -0.04 -12.95
C LYS A 154 -0.90 1.37 -12.81
N CYS A 155 -0.76 1.97 -11.63
CA CYS A 155 -1.35 3.26 -11.28
C CYS A 155 -0.33 4.40 -11.20
N VAL A 156 0.96 4.07 -11.13
CA VAL A 156 2.05 5.01 -11.33
C VAL A 156 2.22 5.22 -12.83
N ASN A 157 2.11 6.47 -13.26
CA ASN A 157 2.30 6.86 -14.66
C ASN A 157 3.76 7.00 -14.99
#